data_AF-A0A7W0Y573-F1
#
_entry.id   AF-A0A7W0Y573-F1
#
_cell.length_a   1.000
_cell.length_b   1.000
_cell.length_c   1.000
_cell.angle_alpha   90.00
_cell.angle_beta   90.00
_cell.angle_gamma   90.00
#
_symmetry.space_group_name_H-M   'P 1'
#
loop_
_entity.id
_entity.type
_entity.pdbx_description
1 polymer ?
#
loop_
_entity_poly.entity_id
_entity_poly.type
_entity_poly.pdbx_seq_one_letter_code
_entity_poly.pdbx_strand_id
1 'polypeptide(L)'
;DPGSAAITPGSGEPTAIEIDPAETKVDDPKPKEIKRTRPQVKDPVKDIKDPKEAVKKPEGLTREAVGQKYSATRREYDAYKQKNGMRLEQAWGDLATFVQFQPDNLEEAVRRIDAFRAKMRE
;
A
#
# COMPACT_ATOMS: atom_id res chain seq x y z
N ASP A 1 -55.17 -21.75 -31.28
CA ASP A 1 -54.34 -20.55 -31.23
C ASP A 1 -54.16 -20.15 -29.77
N PRO A 2 -53.00 -20.40 -29.14
CA PRO A 2 -52.72 -19.89 -27.80
C PRO A 2 -51.62 -18.81 -27.82
N GLY A 3 -51.98 -17.58 -27.49
CA GLY A 3 -51.07 -16.46 -27.22
C GLY A 3 -51.92 -15.23 -26.89
N SER A 4 -51.67 -14.41 -25.88
CA SER A 4 -50.53 -14.24 -25.01
C SER A 4 -51.01 -13.75 -23.64
N ALA A 5 -50.27 -14.16 -22.63
CA ALA A 5 -50.43 -13.77 -21.24
C ALA A 5 -50.12 -12.28 -21.02
N ALA A 6 -50.80 -11.72 -20.01
CA ALA A 6 -50.54 -10.41 -19.43
C ALA A 6 -49.13 -10.35 -18.82
N ILE A 7 -48.41 -9.26 -19.11
CA ILE A 7 -47.16 -8.90 -18.44
C ILE A 7 -47.42 -7.72 -17.50
N THR A 8 -47.41 -8.02 -16.21
CA THR A 8 -47.31 -7.04 -15.11
C THR A 8 -45.82 -6.89 -14.79
N PRO A 9 -45.17 -5.71 -14.91
CA PRO A 9 -43.92 -5.48 -14.22
C PRO A 9 -44.22 -5.08 -12.77
N GLY A 10 -44.36 -6.10 -11.93
CA GLY A 10 -44.37 -5.94 -10.48
C GLY A 10 -42.95 -5.78 -9.95
N SER A 11 -42.79 -4.77 -9.09
CA SER A 11 -41.96 -4.83 -7.87
C SER A 11 -40.52 -5.33 -8.03
N GLY A 12 -39.62 -4.42 -8.39
CA GLY A 12 -38.18 -4.59 -8.15
C GLY A 12 -37.90 -4.54 -6.65
N GLU A 13 -37.86 -5.71 -6.05
CA GLU A 13 -37.37 -5.99 -4.70
C GLU A 13 -35.91 -5.53 -4.58
N PRO A 14 -35.51 -4.78 -3.53
CA PRO A 14 -34.10 -4.59 -3.25
C PRO A 14 -33.55 -5.93 -2.78
N THR A 15 -32.77 -6.60 -3.63
CA THR A 15 -32.00 -7.76 -3.25
C THR A 15 -31.10 -7.34 -2.09
N ALA A 16 -31.43 -7.81 -0.89
CA ALA A 16 -30.54 -7.78 0.25
C ALA A 16 -29.25 -8.49 -0.19
N ILE A 17 -28.20 -7.70 -0.41
CA ILE A 17 -26.85 -8.25 -0.56
C ILE A 17 -26.51 -8.70 0.85
N GLU A 18 -26.80 -9.98 1.13
CA GLU A 18 -26.27 -10.71 2.27
C GLU A 18 -24.76 -10.70 2.11
N ILE A 19 -24.13 -9.69 2.72
CA ILE A 19 -22.69 -9.59 2.83
C ILE A 19 -22.32 -10.65 3.87
N ASP A 20 -22.15 -11.88 3.39
CA ASP A 20 -21.47 -12.93 4.14
C ASP A 20 -20.15 -12.32 4.63
N PRO A 21 -19.92 -12.19 5.95
CA PRO A 21 -18.65 -11.73 6.44
C PRO A 21 -17.66 -12.85 6.15
N ALA A 22 -17.04 -12.80 4.98
CA ALA A 22 -15.87 -13.58 4.66
C ALA A 22 -14.87 -13.30 5.77
N GLU A 23 -14.82 -14.24 6.71
CA GLU A 23 -13.96 -14.30 7.86
C GLU A 23 -12.53 -14.20 7.32
N THR A 24 -12.04 -12.96 7.24
CA THR A 24 -10.67 -12.70 6.84
C THR A 24 -9.86 -13.10 8.04
N LYS A 25 -9.54 -14.39 8.07
CA LYS A 25 -8.65 -15.02 9.02
C LYS A 25 -7.39 -14.16 9.06
N VAL A 26 -7.29 -13.36 10.11
CA VAL A 26 -6.10 -12.63 10.46
C VAL A 26 -5.07 -13.70 10.75
N ASP A 27 -4.25 -14.04 9.75
CA ASP A 27 -3.06 -14.86 9.96
C ASP A 27 -2.11 -13.97 10.77
N ASP A 28 -2.29 -14.03 12.08
CA ASP A 28 -1.38 -13.53 13.08
C ASP A 28 -0.04 -14.23 12.85
N PRO A 29 1.03 -13.55 12.39
CA PRO A 29 2.33 -14.18 12.38
C PRO A 29 2.80 -14.25 13.83
N LYS A 30 2.44 -15.37 14.47
CA LYS A 30 2.89 -15.81 15.78
C LYS A 30 4.35 -15.39 16.03
N PRO A 31 4.67 -14.73 17.15
CA PRO A 31 6.04 -14.35 17.47
C PRO A 31 6.85 -15.63 17.63
N LYS A 32 7.71 -15.95 16.65
CA LYS A 32 8.72 -16.99 16.82
C LYS A 32 9.76 -16.44 17.78
N GLU A 33 9.69 -16.88 19.02
CA GLU A 33 10.73 -16.71 20.04
C GLU A 33 12.04 -17.34 19.53
N ILE A 34 12.92 -16.51 18.98
CA ILE A 34 14.21 -16.96 18.48
C ILE A 34 15.13 -17.12 19.69
N LYS A 35 15.24 -18.36 20.17
CA LYS A 35 16.21 -18.77 21.18
C LYS A 35 17.61 -18.37 20.72
N ARG A 36 18.28 -17.55 21.53
CA ARG A 36 19.69 -17.20 21.38
C ARG A 36 20.55 -18.46 21.46
N THR A 37 21.07 -18.90 20.33
CA THR A 37 22.21 -19.83 20.29
C THR A 37 23.33 -19.16 19.51
N ARG A 38 24.34 -18.71 20.25
CA ARG A 38 25.60 -18.16 19.72
C ARG A 38 26.47 -19.32 19.25
N PRO A 39 27.02 -19.25 18.03
CA PRO A 39 28.41 -19.67 17.83
C PRO A 39 29.26 -18.46 17.43
N GLN A 40 30.40 -18.28 18.10
CA GLN A 40 31.49 -17.45 17.63
C GLN A 40 32.00 -18.02 16.30
N VAL A 41 31.96 -17.22 15.24
CA VAL A 41 32.90 -17.37 14.13
C VAL A 41 33.59 -16.02 13.98
N LYS A 42 34.88 -16.00 14.31
CA LYS A 42 35.79 -14.88 14.09
C LYS A 42 36.24 -14.98 12.64
N ASP A 43 35.59 -14.24 11.76
CA ASP A 43 36.16 -13.94 10.45
C ASP A 43 36.71 -12.52 10.46
N PRO A 44 37.95 -12.29 10.00
CA PRO A 44 38.56 -10.98 9.99
C PRO A 44 37.79 -10.08 9.03
N VAL A 45 37.31 -8.95 9.57
CA VAL A 45 36.69 -7.85 8.84
C VAL A 45 37.72 -7.32 7.84
N LYS A 46 37.70 -7.89 6.63
CA LYS A 46 38.33 -7.30 5.46
C LYS A 46 37.53 -6.05 5.13
N ASP A 47 38.07 -4.91 5.52
CA ASP A 47 38.17 -3.69 4.72
C ASP A 47 37.15 -3.61 3.56
N ILE A 48 35.87 -3.43 3.89
CA ILE A 48 34.94 -2.82 2.94
C ILE A 48 34.99 -1.35 3.27
N LYS A 49 36.06 -0.75 2.75
CA LYS A 49 36.21 0.66 2.48
C LYS A 49 34.90 1.14 1.88
N ASP A 50 34.07 1.74 2.73
CA ASP A 50 32.84 2.44 2.39
C ASP A 50 33.14 3.28 1.12
N PRO A 51 32.64 2.91 -0.08
CA PRO A 51 32.26 3.97 -0.96
C PRO A 51 31.01 4.52 -0.26
N LYS A 52 31.14 5.58 0.55
CA LYS A 52 30.67 6.89 0.11
C LYS A 52 30.69 6.98 -1.41
N GLU A 53 29.76 6.25 -2.03
CA GLU A 53 29.24 6.59 -3.32
C GLU A 53 28.67 7.98 -3.07
N ALA A 54 29.45 8.97 -3.50
CA ALA A 54 29.02 10.33 -3.56
C ALA A 54 27.76 10.29 -4.40
N VAL A 55 26.60 10.23 -3.73
CA VAL A 55 25.30 10.39 -4.34
C VAL A 55 25.34 11.78 -4.93
N LYS A 56 25.78 11.85 -6.19
CA LYS A 56 25.57 12.99 -7.06
C LYS A 56 24.09 13.29 -6.87
N LYS A 57 23.78 14.43 -6.25
CA LYS A 57 22.42 14.94 -6.19
C LYS A 57 21.89 14.78 -7.61
N PRO A 58 20.90 13.92 -7.88
CA PRO A 58 20.36 13.91 -9.21
C PRO A 58 19.72 15.29 -9.38
N GLU A 59 20.17 16.04 -10.39
CA GLU A 59 19.62 17.35 -10.75
C GLU A 59 18.20 17.21 -11.37
N GLY A 60 17.45 16.20 -10.95
CA GLY A 60 16.14 15.84 -11.44
C GLY A 60 15.45 14.84 -10.52
N LEU A 61 14.13 14.77 -10.65
CA LEU A 61 13.31 13.82 -9.93
C LEU A 61 13.67 12.40 -10.38
N THR A 62 14.21 11.58 -9.48
CA THR A 62 14.54 10.17 -9.79
C THR A 62 13.49 9.21 -9.25
N ARG A 63 13.38 8.06 -9.89
CA ARG A 63 12.49 6.97 -9.43
C ARG A 63 12.80 6.53 -8.01
N GLU A 64 14.08 6.51 -7.63
CA GLU A 64 14.49 6.23 -6.25
C GLU A 64 13.97 7.29 -5.26
N ALA A 65 14.03 8.58 -5.61
CA ALA A 65 13.49 9.64 -4.76
C ALA A 65 11.97 9.49 -4.57
N VAL A 66 11.24 9.14 -5.63
CA VAL A 66 9.80 8.83 -5.55
C VAL A 66 9.54 7.60 -4.68
N GLY A 67 10.32 6.53 -4.85
CA GLY A 67 10.23 5.32 -4.04
C GLY A 67 10.50 5.55 -2.56
N GLN A 68 11.47 6.42 -2.23
CA GLN A 68 11.73 6.85 -0.86
C GLN A 68 10.56 7.65 -0.28
N LYS A 69 10.02 8.63 -1.03
CA LYS A 69 8.83 9.40 -0.63
C LYS A 69 7.62 8.49 -0.40
N TYR A 70 7.37 7.55 -1.30
CA TYR A 70 6.28 6.59 -1.20
C TYR A 70 6.44 5.69 0.03
N SER A 71 7.66 5.17 0.27
CA SER A 71 7.95 4.33 1.43
C SER A 71 7.80 5.08 2.76
N ALA A 72 8.18 6.36 2.81
CA ALA A 72 7.95 7.21 3.98
C ALA A 72 6.44 7.44 4.21
N THR A 73 5.72 7.77 3.14
CA THR A 73 4.26 7.98 3.17
C THR A 73 3.51 6.72 3.59
N ARG A 74 3.99 5.53 3.20
CA ARG A 74 3.44 4.24 3.66
C ARG A 74 3.49 4.12 5.18
N ARG A 75 4.62 4.47 5.79
CA ARG A 75 4.80 4.41 7.26
C ARG A 75 3.88 5.42 7.96
N GLU A 76 3.75 6.62 7.40
CA GLU A 76 2.79 7.63 7.88
C GLU A 76 1.35 7.11 7.77
N TYR A 77 1.00 6.42 6.69
CA TYR A 77 -0.32 5.84 6.50
C TYR A 77 -0.62 4.69 7.46
N ASP A 78 0.35 3.80 7.70
CA ASP A 78 0.17 2.76 8.72
C ASP A 78 -0.06 3.37 10.11
N ALA A 79 0.66 4.44 10.46
CA ALA A 79 0.42 5.17 11.71
C ALA A 79 -0.95 5.90 11.73
N TYR A 80 -1.38 6.45 10.60
CA TYR A 80 -2.71 7.06 10.44
C TYR A 80 -3.82 6.02 10.62
N LYS A 81 -3.69 4.83 10.01
CA LYS A 81 -4.68 3.74 10.15
C LYS A 81 -4.93 3.33 11.59
N GLN A 82 -3.90 3.34 12.43
CA GLN A 82 -4.02 3.02 13.85
C GLN A 82 -4.93 4.01 14.60
N LYS A 83 -5.06 5.26 14.12
CA LYS A 83 -5.82 6.33 14.79
C LYS A 83 -7.16 6.62 14.11
N ASN A 84 -7.21 6.55 12.78
CA ASN A 84 -8.32 7.02 11.96
C ASN A 84 -8.99 5.89 11.15
N GLY A 85 -8.49 4.65 11.28
CA GLY A 85 -8.99 3.49 10.55
C GLY A 85 -8.66 3.52 9.05
N MET A 86 -9.43 2.77 8.27
CA MET A 86 -9.18 2.52 6.83
C MET A 86 -9.78 3.59 5.89
N ARG A 87 -10.06 4.80 6.38
CA ARG A 87 -10.76 5.86 5.61
C ARG A 87 -10.06 6.25 4.30
N LEU A 88 -8.73 6.10 4.24
CA LEU A 88 -7.92 6.45 3.07
C LEU A 88 -7.40 5.22 2.32
N GLU A 89 -7.94 4.02 2.59
CA GLU A 89 -7.43 2.78 1.99
C GLU A 89 -7.61 2.74 0.48
N GLN A 90 -8.77 3.18 -0.02
CA GLN A 90 -9.01 3.27 -1.45
C GLN A 90 -8.03 4.24 -2.13
N ALA A 91 -7.80 5.41 -1.52
CA ALA A 91 -6.84 6.40 -2.04
C ALA A 91 -5.39 5.89 -1.97
N TRP A 92 -5.05 5.10 -0.96
CA TRP A 92 -3.77 4.42 -0.84
C TRP A 92 -3.57 3.37 -1.94
N GLY A 93 -4.60 2.57 -2.21
CA GLY A 93 -4.59 1.57 -3.29
C GLY A 93 -4.43 2.18 -4.68
N ASP A 94 -5.12 3.29 -4.96
CA ASP A 94 -4.96 4.04 -6.20
C ASP A 94 -3.52 4.59 -6.35
N LEU A 95 -2.97 5.16 -5.28
CA LEU A 95 -1.60 5.65 -5.26
C LEU A 95 -0.58 4.53 -5.49
N ALA A 96 -0.76 3.39 -4.82
CA ALA A 96 0.11 2.22 -4.96
C ALA A 96 0.09 1.70 -6.41
N THR A 97 -1.10 1.57 -6.99
CA THR A 97 -1.31 1.21 -8.39
C THR A 97 -0.60 2.18 -9.31
N PHE A 98 -0.78 3.49 -9.09
CA PHE A 98 -0.14 4.51 -9.92
C PHE A 98 1.39 4.41 -9.88
N VAL A 99 1.99 4.34 -8.69
CA VAL A 99 3.45 4.23 -8.55
C VAL A 99 4.00 2.94 -9.19
N GLN A 100 3.23 1.84 -9.14
CA GLN A 100 3.62 0.56 -9.73
C GLN A 100 3.53 0.54 -11.26
N PHE A 101 2.46 1.10 -11.83
CA PHE A 101 2.15 0.99 -13.27
C PHE A 101 2.53 2.23 -14.08
N GLN A 102 2.85 3.35 -13.43
CA GLN A 102 3.27 4.60 -14.07
C GLN A 102 4.67 5.04 -13.59
N PRO A 103 5.70 4.19 -13.72
CA PRO A 103 7.05 4.48 -13.20
C PRO A 103 7.75 5.65 -13.93
N ASP A 104 7.31 5.99 -15.14
CA ASP A 104 7.86 7.09 -15.93
C ASP A 104 7.26 8.46 -15.54
N ASN A 105 6.08 8.46 -14.92
CA ASN A 105 5.37 9.67 -14.51
C ASN A 105 5.76 10.11 -13.09
N LEU A 106 7.07 10.37 -12.91
CA LEU A 106 7.66 10.66 -11.59
C LEU A 106 7.07 11.92 -10.94
N GLU A 107 6.84 12.99 -11.72
CA GLU A 107 6.30 14.26 -11.20
C GLU A 107 4.87 14.09 -10.68
N GLU A 108 4.05 13.38 -11.45
CA GLU A 108 2.67 13.09 -11.08
C GLU A 108 2.61 12.13 -9.89
N ALA A 109 3.51 11.15 -9.82
CA ALA A 109 3.63 10.26 -8.67
C ALA A 109 3.92 11.06 -7.40
N VAL A 110 4.82 12.05 -7.47
CA VAL A 110 5.13 12.91 -6.33
C VAL A 110 3.96 13.81 -5.95
N ARG A 111 3.27 14.42 -6.92
CA ARG A 111 2.05 15.21 -6.64
C ARG A 111 0.99 14.37 -5.93
N ARG A 112 0.75 13.14 -6.39
CA ARG A 112 -0.22 12.23 -5.76
C ARG A 112 0.21 11.80 -4.36
N ILE A 113 1.50 11.54 -4.15
CA ILE A 113 2.05 11.26 -2.80
C ILE A 113 1.79 12.46 -1.89
N ASP A 114 2.14 13.67 -2.30
CA ASP A 114 1.98 14.87 -1.47
C ASP A 114 0.49 15.19 -1.22
N ALA A 115 -0.38 15.00 -2.21
CA ALA A 115 -1.84 15.13 -2.04
C ALA A 115 -2.41 14.08 -1.06
N PHE A 116 -1.92 12.84 -1.12
CA PHE A 116 -2.31 11.81 -0.16
C PHE A 116 -1.85 12.15 1.27
N ARG A 117 -0.63 12.69 1.41
CA ARG A 117 -0.13 13.18 2.71
C ARG A 117 -0.96 14.34 3.26
N ALA A 118 -1.46 15.23 2.40
CA ALA A 118 -2.37 16.30 2.82
C ALA A 118 -3.66 15.72 3.42
N LYS A 119 -4.27 14.72 2.76
CA LYS A 119 -5.48 14.03 3.25
C LYS A 119 -5.30 13.34 4.60
N MET A 120 -4.09 12.88 4.93
CA MET A 120 -3.80 12.28 6.24
C MET A 120 -3.70 13.32 7.38
N ARG A 121 -3.54 14.60 7.05
CA ARG A 121 -3.38 15.69 8.02
C ARG A 121 -4.65 16.52 8.24
N GLU A 122 -5.65 16.38 7.37
CA GLU A 122 -7.02 16.84 7.61
C GLU A 122 -7.71 16.02 8.71
#